data_AF-A0A7C2JRX4-F1
#
_entry.id   AF-A0A7C2JRX4-F1
#
_cell.length_a   1.000
_cell.length_b   1.000
_cell.length_c   1.000
_cell.angle_alpha   90.00
_cell.angle_beta   90.00
_cell.angle_gamma   90.00
#
_symmetry.space_group_name_H-M   'P 1'
#
loop_
_entity.id
_entity.type
_entity.pdbx_description
1 polymer ?
#
loop_
_entity_poly.entity_id
_entity_poly.type
_entity_poly.pdbx_seq_one_letter_code
_entity_poly.pdbx_strand_id
1 'polypeptide(L)'
;MTRQPKEPTDSKLNIPQGTLDLMIMTIVRREPMHGYGIAQRLKALTRGTFQINPGSLFPALYALERDGKLRAEERPSENNRPARYYTLTSFGRKELEQAEKRWERVTAAITAVLQGA
;
A
#
# COMPACT_ATOMS: atom_id res chain seq x y z
N MET A 1 24.22 16.58 -32.60
CA MET A 1 24.00 16.24 -31.17
C MET A 1 23.28 14.90 -31.10
N THR A 2 24.03 13.87 -30.72
CA THR A 2 23.66 12.46 -30.71
C THR A 2 22.48 12.23 -29.77
N ARG A 3 21.33 11.75 -30.28
CA ARG A 3 20.24 11.25 -29.43
C ARG A 3 20.75 10.00 -28.73
N GLN A 4 20.91 10.08 -27.41
CA GLN A 4 21.15 8.89 -26.60
C GLN A 4 19.95 7.92 -26.75
N PRO A 5 20.16 6.60 -26.81
CA PRO A 5 19.07 5.64 -26.75
C PRO A 5 18.35 5.83 -25.42
N LYS A 6 17.02 6.05 -25.45
CA LYS A 6 16.21 5.92 -24.24
C LYS A 6 16.27 4.45 -23.84
N GLU A 7 16.83 4.15 -22.68
CA GLU A 7 16.66 2.85 -22.05
C GLU A 7 15.18 2.45 -22.08
N PRO A 8 14.84 1.18 -22.33
CA PRO A 8 13.46 0.74 -22.27
C PRO A 8 12.91 1.14 -20.91
N THR A 9 11.92 2.02 -20.91
CA THR A 9 11.26 2.48 -19.70
C THR A 9 10.69 1.25 -19.01
N ASP A 10 11.36 0.83 -17.95
CA ASP A 10 11.00 -0.28 -17.10
C ASP A 10 9.48 -0.21 -16.85
N SER A 11 8.78 -1.24 -17.33
CA SER A 11 7.34 -1.22 -17.50
C SER A 11 6.68 -1.21 -16.12
N LYS A 12 6.42 0.00 -15.63
CA LYS A 12 5.82 0.26 -14.31
C LYS A 12 4.54 -0.55 -14.17
N LEU A 13 4.48 -1.37 -13.13
CA LEU A 13 3.34 -2.26 -12.89
C LEU A 13 2.19 -1.48 -12.27
N ASN A 14 0.99 -1.65 -12.82
CA ASN A 14 -0.24 -1.19 -12.17
C ASN A 14 -0.48 -2.04 -10.92
N ILE A 15 -0.98 -1.40 -9.86
CA ILE A 15 -1.33 -2.10 -8.63
C ILE A 15 -2.62 -2.89 -8.89
N PRO A 16 -2.62 -4.22 -8.70
CA PRO A 16 -3.86 -4.99 -8.82
C PRO A 16 -4.92 -4.47 -7.84
N GLN A 17 -6.18 -4.52 -8.25
CA GLN A 17 -7.29 -4.02 -7.45
C GLN A 17 -7.30 -4.70 -6.06
N GLY A 18 -7.41 -3.90 -5.00
CA GLY A 18 -7.40 -4.39 -3.61
C GLY A 18 -6.01 -4.64 -3.03
N THR A 19 -4.93 -4.63 -3.83
CA THR A 19 -3.56 -4.83 -3.30
C THR A 19 -3.05 -3.59 -2.56
N LEU A 20 -3.48 -2.39 -2.97
CA LEU A 20 -3.14 -1.15 -2.27
C LEU A 20 -3.64 -1.16 -0.82
N ASP A 21 -4.86 -1.64 -0.60
CA ASP A 21 -5.47 -1.75 0.72
C ASP A 21 -4.66 -2.65 1.66
N LEU A 22 -4.24 -3.81 1.15
CA LEU A 22 -3.40 -4.75 1.89
C LEU A 22 -2.06 -4.12 2.28
N MET A 23 -1.43 -3.42 1.33
CA MET A 23 -0.17 -2.72 1.58
C MET A 23 -0.34 -1.63 2.64
N ILE A 24 -1.37 -0.79 2.55
CA ILE A 24 -1.67 0.24 3.55
C ILE A 24 -1.88 -0.38 4.93
N MET A 25 -2.77 -1.37 5.06
CA MET A 25 -3.03 -2.05 6.33
C MET A 25 -1.77 -2.69 6.92
N THR A 26 -0.90 -3.24 6.05
CA THR A 26 0.39 -3.81 6.46
C THR A 26 1.33 -2.74 7.03
N ILE A 27 1.41 -1.56 6.40
CA ILE A 27 2.24 -0.45 6.88
C ILE A 27 1.84 -0.03 8.30
N VAL A 28 0.54 0.17 8.54
CA VAL A 28 0.02 0.67 9.83
C VAL A 28 -0.24 -0.44 10.85
N ARG A 29 0.15 -1.69 10.55
CA ARG A 29 -0.04 -2.84 11.45
C ARG A 29 0.73 -2.68 12.76
N ARG A 30 1.93 -2.09 12.70
CA ARG A 30 2.85 -1.95 13.84
C ARG A 30 2.59 -0.69 14.65
N GLU A 31 2.41 0.44 13.99
CA GLU A 31 2.25 1.73 14.65
C GLU A 31 1.34 2.67 13.83
N PRO A 32 0.67 3.63 14.50
CA PRO A 32 -0.08 4.68 13.81
C PRO A 32 0.81 5.50 12.88
N MET A 33 0.35 5.80 11.66
CA MET A 33 1.13 6.57 10.70
C MET A 33 0.26 7.56 9.93
N HIS A 34 0.79 8.75 9.67
CA HIS A 34 0.10 9.74 8.85
C HIS A 34 0.22 9.44 7.35
N GLY A 35 -0.74 9.92 6.55
CA GLY A 35 -0.87 9.57 5.13
C GLY A 35 0.41 9.77 4.29
N TYR A 36 1.14 10.85 4.53
CA TYR A 36 2.44 11.07 3.88
C TYR A 36 3.49 10.03 4.27
N GLY A 37 3.59 9.67 5.56
CA GLY A 37 4.48 8.62 6.04
C GLY A 37 4.17 7.27 5.40
N ILE A 38 2.88 6.95 5.24
CA ILE A 38 2.44 5.73 4.55
C ILE A 38 2.95 5.73 3.10
N ALA A 39 2.79 6.84 2.38
CA ALA A 39 3.26 6.97 0.99
C ALA A 39 4.78 6.74 0.88
N GLN A 40 5.55 7.36 1.78
CA GLN A 40 7.01 7.23 1.81
C GLN A 40 7.45 5.80 2.13
N ARG A 41 6.79 5.17 3.12
CA ARG A 41 7.11 3.80 3.52
C ARG A 41 6.79 2.80 2.42
N LEU A 42 5.66 2.96 1.74
CA LEU A 42 5.31 2.14 0.58
C LEU A 42 6.35 2.29 -0.53
N LYS A 43 6.66 3.53 -0.92
CA LYS A 43 7.68 3.81 -1.96
C LYS A 43 9.03 3.16 -1.63
N ALA A 44 9.46 3.23 -0.37
CA ALA A 44 10.71 2.63 0.09
C ALA A 44 10.69 1.10 0.01
N LEU A 45 9.63 0.45 0.50
CA LEU A 45 9.51 -1.01 0.48
C LEU A 45 9.36 -1.58 -0.93
N THR A 46 8.63 -0.87 -1.79
CA THR A 46 8.44 -1.28 -3.19
C THR A 46 9.61 -0.89 -4.07
N ARG A 47 10.68 -0.27 -3.54
CA ARG A 47 11.82 0.27 -4.31
C ARG A 47 11.39 1.16 -5.48
N GLY A 48 10.26 1.85 -5.35
CA GLY A 48 9.67 2.65 -6.42
C GLY A 48 9.02 1.87 -7.59
N THR A 49 8.94 0.53 -7.53
CA THR A 49 8.30 -0.31 -8.56
C THR A 49 6.84 0.06 -8.79
N PHE A 50 6.10 0.38 -7.72
CA PHE A 50 4.74 0.91 -7.81
C PHE A 50 4.72 2.43 -7.69
N GLN A 51 4.11 3.11 -8.67
CA GLN A 51 3.79 4.54 -8.54
C GLN A 51 2.50 4.72 -7.74
N ILE A 52 2.65 4.85 -6.41
CA ILE A 52 1.54 5.20 -5.53
C ILE A 52 1.43 6.72 -5.52
N ASN A 53 0.47 7.25 -6.28
CA ASN A 53 0.21 8.67 -6.31
C ASN A 53 -0.78 9.06 -5.18
N PRO A 54 -0.79 10.34 -4.75
CA PRO A 54 -1.77 10.82 -3.77
C PRO A 54 -3.24 10.55 -4.17
N GLY A 55 -3.53 10.59 -5.47
CA GLY A 55 -4.87 10.37 -6.03
C GLY A 55 -5.41 8.96 -5.84
N SER A 56 -4.56 7.94 -5.62
CA SER A 56 -4.99 6.59 -5.26
C SER A 56 -4.89 6.32 -3.77
N LEU A 57 -3.86 6.85 -3.11
CA LEU A 57 -3.61 6.61 -1.69
C LEU A 57 -4.72 7.19 -0.79
N PHE A 58 -5.08 8.46 -0.98
CA PHE A 58 -6.03 9.10 -0.08
C PHE A 58 -7.44 8.52 -0.19
N PRO A 59 -7.99 8.28 -1.40
CA PRO A 59 -9.26 7.57 -1.52
C PRO A 59 -9.25 6.18 -0.89
N ALA A 60 -8.15 5.43 -1.00
CA ALA A 60 -8.02 4.13 -0.35
C ALA A 60 -8.03 4.24 1.19
N LEU A 61 -7.33 5.24 1.75
CA LEU A 61 -7.37 5.52 3.19
C LEU A 61 -8.79 5.84 3.68
N TYR A 62 -9.52 6.69 2.94
CA TYR A 62 -10.91 7.01 3.26
C TYR A 62 -11.83 5.78 3.17
N ALA A 63 -11.66 4.94 2.15
CA ALA A 63 -12.44 3.71 2.00
C ALA A 63 -12.17 2.74 3.15
N LEU A 64 -10.90 2.52 3.50
CA LEU A 64 -10.52 1.65 4.61
C LEU A 64 -11.03 2.16 5.97
N GLU A 65 -11.06 3.47 6.18
CA GLU A 65 -11.65 4.07 7.37
C GLU A 65 -13.17 3.91 7.40
N ARG A 66 -13.86 4.23 6.29
CA ARG A 66 -15.30 4.04 6.15
C ARG A 66 -15.73 2.59 6.38
N ASP A 67 -14.93 1.65 5.89
CA ASP A 67 -15.16 0.21 6.05
C ASP A 67 -14.74 -0.31 7.45
N GLY A 68 -14.30 0.57 8.36
CA GLY A 68 -13.95 0.23 9.74
C GLY A 68 -12.62 -0.53 9.90
N LYS A 69 -11.85 -0.69 8.82
CA LYS A 69 -10.55 -1.37 8.84
C LYS A 69 -9.46 -0.47 9.44
N LEU A 70 -9.59 0.83 9.26
CA LEU A 70 -8.73 1.85 9.87
C LEU A 70 -9.53 2.78 10.77
N ARG A 71 -8.85 3.36 11.77
CA ARG A 71 -9.31 4.52 12.52
C ARG A 71 -8.39 5.68 12.21
N ALA A 72 -8.94 6.86 11.91
CA ALA A 72 -8.17 8.08 11.76
C ALA A 72 -8.30 8.98 13.00
N GLU A 73 -7.20 9.62 13.37
CA GLU A 73 -7.17 10.64 14.43
C GLU A 73 -6.32 11.83 13.97
N GLU A 74 -6.79 13.03 14.23
CA GLU A 74 -5.98 14.23 14.01
C GLU A 74 -4.97 14.38 15.16
N ARG A 75 -3.69 14.46 14.81
CA ARG A 75 -2.60 14.67 15.77
C ARG A 75 -1.61 15.68 15.20
N PRO A 76 -0.87 16.43 16.04
CA PRO A 76 0.26 17.23 15.57
C PRO A 76 1.28 16.33 14.86
N SER A 77 1.73 16.74 13.68
CA SER A 77 2.91 16.17 13.03
C SER A 77 4.20 16.72 13.62
N GLU A 78 5.35 16.19 13.20
CA GLU A 78 6.69 16.66 13.60
C GLU A 78 6.89 18.18 13.39
N ASN A 79 6.21 18.76 12.40
CA ASN A 79 6.26 20.21 12.11
C ASN A 79 5.12 21.00 12.77
N ASN A 80 4.48 20.44 13.80
CA ASN A 80 3.35 21.00 14.55
C ASN A 80 2.13 21.36 13.68
N ARG A 81 2.01 20.75 12.49
CA ARG A 81 0.82 20.88 11.62
C ARG A 81 -0.12 19.70 11.88
N PRO A 82 -1.44 19.92 11.99
CA PRO A 82 -2.39 18.82 12.12
C PRO A 82 -2.24 17.83 10.95
N ALA A 83 -2.18 16.55 11.27
CA ALA A 83 -2.15 15.47 10.30
C ALA A 83 -3.06 14.33 10.75
N ARG A 84 -3.71 13.66 9.79
CA ARG A 84 -4.49 12.44 10.06
C ARG A 84 -3.55 11.26 10.18
N TYR A 85 -3.51 10.66 11.37
CA TYR A 85 -2.84 9.40 11.66
C TYR A 85 -3.83 8.25 11.56
N TYR A 86 -3.43 7.20 10.85
CA TYR A 86 -4.25 6.00 10.66
C TYR A 86 -3.71 4.86 11.52
N THR A 87 -4.62 4.18 12.20
CA THR A 87 -4.33 3.02 13.03
C THR A 87 -5.16 1.83 12.57
N LEU A 88 -4.55 0.66 12.48
CA LEU A 88 -5.26 -0.58 12.15
C LEU A 88 -6.20 -0.98 13.30
N THR A 89 -7.48 -1.16 13.00
CA THR A 89 -8.47 -1.60 14.00
C THR A 89 -8.33 -3.10 14.28
N SER A 90 -9.02 -3.60 15.31
CA SER A 90 -9.11 -5.04 15.56
C SER A 90 -9.80 -5.78 14.40
N PHE A 91 -10.84 -5.17 13.81
CA PHE A 91 -11.50 -5.67 12.62
C PHE A 91 -10.55 -5.70 11.41
N GLY A 92 -9.84 -4.59 11.15
CA GLY A 92 -8.86 -4.50 10.08
C GLY A 92 -7.72 -5.52 10.19
N ARG A 93 -7.27 -5.85 11.41
CA ARG A 93 -6.29 -6.93 11.64
C ARG A 93 -6.81 -8.30 11.18
N LYS A 94 -8.04 -8.67 11.58
CA LYS A 94 -8.65 -9.95 11.19
C LYS A 94 -8.85 -10.04 9.68
N GLU A 95 -9.27 -8.95 9.04
CA GLU A 95 -9.41 -8.88 7.59
C GLU A 95 -8.06 -9.00 6.87
N LEU A 96 -7.02 -8.33 7.39
CA LEU A 96 -5.67 -8.42 6.84
C LEU A 96 -5.13 -9.86 6.92
N GLU A 97 -5.25 -10.53 8.07
CA GLU A 97 -4.79 -11.92 8.24
C GLU A 97 -5.48 -12.89 7.27
N GLN A 98 -6.78 -12.73 7.04
CA GLN A 98 -7.52 -13.54 6.07
C GLN A 98 -7.07 -13.25 4.64
N ALA A 99 -6.85 -11.98 4.32
CA ALA A 99 -6.41 -11.58 3.00
C ALA A 99 -4.96 -12.01 2.71
N GLU A 100 -4.05 -11.97 3.68
CA GLU A 100 -2.68 -12.50 3.59
C GLU A 100 -2.73 -14.00 3.20
N LYS A 101 -3.49 -14.82 3.93
CA LYS A 101 -3.67 -16.25 3.62
C LYS A 101 -4.24 -16.49 2.22
N ARG A 102 -5.22 -15.68 1.80
CA ARG A 102 -5.78 -15.77 0.45
C ARG A 102 -4.74 -15.42 -0.60
N TRP A 103 -3.95 -14.38 -0.37
CA TRP A 103 -2.93 -13.92 -1.30
C TRP A 103 -1.81 -14.95 -1.47
N GLU A 104 -1.35 -15.56 -0.37
CA GLU A 104 -0.37 -16.65 -0.41
C GLU A 104 -0.83 -17.83 -1.28
N ARG A 105 -2.12 -18.22 -1.18
CA ARG A 105 -2.67 -19.29 -2.02
C ARG A 105 -2.70 -18.91 -3.49
N VAL A 106 -3.12 -17.69 -3.81
CA VAL A 106 -3.19 -17.20 -5.19
C VAL A 106 -1.80 -17.10 -5.81
N THR A 107 -0.84 -16.52 -5.10
CA THR A 107 0.53 -16.39 -5.61
C THR A 107 1.18 -17.76 -5.77
N ALA A 108 1.02 -18.68 -4.82
CA ALA A 108 1.52 -20.04 -4.94
C ALA A 108 0.96 -20.77 -6.17
N ALA A 109 -0.36 -20.67 -6.41
CA ALA A 109 -1.00 -21.28 -7.57
C ALA A 109 -0.47 -20.69 -8.90
N ILE A 110 -0.33 -19.36 -9.00
CA ILE A 110 0.23 -18.70 -10.18
C ILE A 110 1.68 -19.13 -10.39
N THR A 111 2.51 -19.11 -9.35
CA THR A 111 3.91 -19.53 -9.42
C THR A 111 4.05 -20.99 -9.86
N ALA A 112 3.20 -21.89 -9.37
CA ALA A 112 3.20 -23.28 -9.79
C ALA A 112 2.92 -23.45 -11.30
N VAL A 113 1.96 -22.69 -11.85
CA VAL A 113 1.68 -22.71 -13.29
C VAL A 113 2.87 -22.16 -14.10
N LEU A 114 3.48 -21.06 -13.65
CA LEU A 114 4.61 -20.44 -14.34
C LEU A 114 5.90 -21.28 -14.31
N GLN A 115 6.08 -22.12 -13.30
CA GLN A 115 7.25 -23.00 -13.15
C GLN A 115 7.04 -24.40 -13.73
N GLY A 116 5.79 -24.83 -13.91
CA GLY A 116 5.43 -26.11 -14.50
C GLY A 116 5.18 -26.08 -16.01
N ALA A 117 5.28 -24.90 -16.62
CA ALA A 117 5.28 -24.68 -18.08
C ALA A 117 6.72 -24.58 -18.60
#